data_AF-A0AA36HZ06-F1
#
_entry.id   AF-A0AA36HZ06-F1
#
_cell.length_a   1.000
_cell.length_b   1.000
_cell.length_c   1.000
_cell.angle_alpha   90.00
_cell.angle_beta   90.00
_cell.angle_gamma   90.00
#
_symmetry.space_group_name_H-M   'P 1'
#
loop_
_entity.id
_entity.type
_entity.pdbx_description
1 polymer ?
#
loop_
_entity_poly.entity_id
_entity_poly.type
_entity_poly.pdbx_seq_one_letter_code
_entity_poly.pdbx_strand_id
1 'polypeptide(L)'
;MDLVLAQLQQQHGGARQVEPRRKDADGSVYASVGTRPVPPPKALRAIHAERQRERQEREEQQEAEVFEREMGMTVKESRTLLAFDADVEPAARRLSAQEQLEVELADTACRYEIAGCGLGECDGSYVFMEASSSGAPVYEASSGWVLHRQRVPELAQLGEGDEGKSFGWLISKDGKPFYGVRSEAPRVPGDAWQCFYGPPPPPSQVVAVSWEDHFLKEVGDLKARGNAAMKEERYLEAERLYTQGLDTMQGYDQVLGRRLRDLRLALRANRAEASLRRGVFEAAAADGAWVLDQDPCHAKAAVRLAKASKALKRLGSVAHRLERLPELQAWYEEAELLRRCGLAEALLTGRRS
;
A
#
# COMPACT_ATOMS: atom_id res chain seq x y z
N MET A 1 -33.53 39.99 38.75
CA MET A 1 -33.03 39.04 37.73
C MET A 1 -33.74 39.17 36.39
N ASP A 2 -34.71 40.09 36.22
CA ASP A 2 -35.42 40.27 34.95
C ASP A 2 -34.80 41.31 33.99
N LEU A 3 -33.71 42.00 34.39
CA LEU A 3 -33.03 42.97 33.52
C LEU A 3 -31.93 42.32 32.64
N VAL A 4 -31.37 41.18 33.07
CA VAL A 4 -30.28 40.50 32.34
C VAL A 4 -30.83 39.61 31.20
N LEU A 5 -32.06 39.12 31.33
CA LEU A 5 -32.74 38.34 30.28
C LEU A 5 -33.24 39.20 29.12
N ALA A 6 -33.58 40.48 29.37
CA ALA A 6 -34.00 41.41 28.31
C ALA A 6 -32.83 41.84 27.39
N GLN A 7 -31.60 41.87 27.92
CA GLN A 7 -30.42 42.34 27.18
C GLN A 7 -29.82 41.26 26.25
N LEU A 8 -30.08 39.98 26.52
CA LEU A 8 -29.68 38.86 25.64
C LEU A 8 -30.63 38.64 24.45
N GLN A 9 -31.89 39.08 24.52
CA GLN A 9 -32.82 39.01 23.39
C GLN A 9 -32.55 40.09 22.32
N GLN A 10 -31.86 41.18 22.67
CA GLN A 10 -31.59 42.27 21.74
C GLN A 10 -30.34 42.04 20.87
N GLN A 11 -29.41 41.17 21.27
CA GLN A 11 -28.18 40.88 20.50
C GLN A 11 -28.33 39.77 19.45
N HIS A 12 -29.43 39.00 19.45
CA HIS A 12 -29.65 37.91 18.48
C HIS A 12 -30.96 38.04 17.66
N GLY A 13 -31.68 39.16 17.79
CA GLY A 13 -32.89 39.46 17.02
C GLY A 13 -32.64 39.99 15.61
N GLY A 14 -31.93 39.23 14.77
CA GLY A 14 -31.82 39.53 13.35
C GLY A 14 -33.15 39.25 12.64
N ALA A 15 -33.90 40.31 12.34
CA ALA A 15 -35.13 40.25 11.56
C ALA A 15 -34.83 39.73 10.13
N ARG A 16 -35.08 38.44 9.90
CA ARG A 16 -35.15 37.89 8.54
C ARG A 16 -36.43 38.40 7.89
N GLN A 17 -36.28 39.22 6.86
CA GLN A 17 -37.37 39.49 5.91
C GLN A 17 -37.79 38.15 5.31
N VAL A 18 -39.03 37.75 5.60
CA VAL A 18 -39.66 36.58 5.00
C VAL A 18 -40.15 37.01 3.62
N GLU A 19 -39.45 36.58 2.57
CA GLU A 19 -39.94 36.73 1.20
C GLU A 19 -41.27 35.99 1.01
N PRO A 20 -42.20 36.52 0.19
CA PRO A 20 -43.47 35.88 -0.07
C PRO A 20 -43.27 34.55 -0.81
N ARG A 21 -43.78 33.47 -0.20
CA ARG A 21 -43.81 32.10 -0.76
C ARG A 21 -44.45 32.11 -2.15
N ARG A 22 -43.67 31.80 -3.19
CA ARG A 22 -44.21 31.32 -4.46
C ARG A 22 -44.88 29.96 -4.20
N LYS A 23 -46.13 29.83 -4.62
CA LYS A 23 -46.87 28.57 -4.62
C LYS A 23 -46.53 27.84 -5.92
N ASP A 24 -46.01 26.63 -5.79
CA ASP A 24 -45.92 25.71 -6.92
C ASP A 24 -47.31 25.13 -7.22
N ALA A 25 -47.53 24.74 -8.48
CA ALA A 25 -48.84 24.49 -9.11
C ALA A 25 -49.61 23.26 -8.58
N ASP A 26 -49.05 22.54 -7.62
CA ASP A 26 -49.46 21.22 -7.15
C ASP A 26 -49.81 21.19 -5.65
N GLY A 27 -49.79 22.34 -4.96
CA GLY A 27 -50.51 22.53 -3.69
C GLY A 27 -50.03 21.69 -2.49
N SER A 28 -48.87 21.05 -2.55
CA SER A 28 -48.33 20.31 -1.40
C SER A 28 -47.55 21.22 -0.44
N VAL A 29 -47.87 21.13 0.85
CA VAL A 29 -47.19 21.85 1.94
C VAL A 29 -46.32 20.85 2.68
N TYR A 30 -45.01 20.84 2.44
CA TYR A 30 -44.06 20.14 3.30
C TYR A 30 -43.44 21.11 4.31
N ALA A 31 -43.48 20.73 5.58
CA ALA A 31 -42.76 21.41 6.64
C ALA A 31 -41.27 21.02 6.56
N SER A 32 -40.39 21.98 6.24
CA SER A 32 -38.95 21.79 6.29
C SER A 32 -38.45 21.84 7.74
N VAL A 33 -38.40 20.68 8.39
CA VAL A 33 -37.57 20.47 9.59
C VAL A 33 -36.12 20.32 9.11
N GLY A 34 -35.21 21.09 9.71
CA GLY A 34 -33.85 21.33 9.22
C GLY A 34 -33.10 20.08 8.78
N THR A 35 -32.94 19.94 7.47
CA THR A 35 -32.12 18.92 6.83
C THR A 35 -30.67 19.36 6.82
N ARG A 36 -29.93 19.03 7.88
CA ARG A 36 -28.47 18.88 7.71
C ARG A 36 -28.26 17.66 6.81
N PRO A 37 -27.52 17.79 5.69
CA PRO A 37 -27.27 16.66 4.81
C PRO A 37 -26.58 15.55 5.59
N VAL A 38 -27.14 14.35 5.54
CA VAL A 38 -26.48 13.15 6.07
C VAL A 38 -25.17 13.00 5.29
N PRO A 39 -24.01 12.89 5.96
CA PRO A 39 -22.73 12.77 5.27
C PRO A 39 -22.77 11.52 4.38
N PRO A 40 -22.22 11.59 3.15
CA PRO A 40 -22.15 10.42 2.27
C PRO A 40 -21.44 9.26 2.99
N PRO A 41 -21.75 7.99 2.67
CA PRO A 41 -21.22 6.82 3.39
C PRO A 41 -19.69 6.77 3.54
N LYS A 42 -18.95 7.42 2.63
CA LYS A 42 -17.49 7.60 2.74
C LYS A 42 -17.06 8.52 3.89
N ALA A 43 -17.79 9.62 4.13
CA ALA A 43 -17.53 10.53 5.25
C ALA A 43 -17.85 9.88 6.61
N LEU A 44 -18.86 9.01 6.67
CA LEU A 44 -19.16 8.24 7.89
C LEU A 44 -18.07 7.22 8.23
N ARG A 45 -17.42 6.62 7.22
CA ARG A 45 -16.26 5.73 7.44
C ARG A 45 -15.04 6.49 7.96
N ALA A 46 -14.78 7.69 7.43
CA ALA A 46 -13.69 8.56 7.91
C ALA A 46 -13.91 8.98 9.37
N ILE A 47 -15.12 9.44 9.72
CA ILE A 47 -15.48 9.80 11.11
C ILE A 47 -15.36 8.57 12.05
N HIS A 48 -15.70 7.38 11.58
CA HIS A 48 -15.56 6.17 12.39
C HIS A 48 -14.09 5.78 12.60
N ALA A 49 -13.25 5.92 11.58
CA ALA A 49 -11.81 5.66 11.67
C ALA A 49 -11.12 6.65 12.63
N GLU A 50 -11.47 7.94 12.54
CA GLU A 50 -10.97 9.00 13.44
C GLU A 50 -11.36 8.69 14.90
N ARG A 51 -12.62 8.31 15.15
CA ARG A 51 -13.08 7.89 16.49
C ARG A 51 -12.46 6.60 17.02
N GLN A 52 -11.87 5.76 16.16
CA GLN A 52 -11.10 4.60 16.59
C GLN A 52 -9.67 4.98 16.95
N ARG A 53 -9.04 5.89 16.19
CA ARG A 53 -7.72 6.46 16.54
C ARG A 53 -7.77 7.22 17.86
N GLU A 54 -8.76 8.10 18.07
CA GLU A 54 -8.94 8.81 19.35
C GLU A 54 -9.15 7.86 20.54
N ARG A 55 -9.74 6.69 20.31
CA ARG A 55 -9.90 5.67 21.35
C ARG A 55 -8.59 4.96 21.66
N GLN A 56 -7.83 4.58 20.63
CA GLN A 56 -6.50 3.98 20.82
C GLN A 56 -5.56 4.95 21.53
N GLU A 57 -5.51 6.22 21.14
CA GLU A 57 -4.68 7.22 21.82
C GLU A 57 -5.06 7.41 23.30
N ARG A 58 -6.36 7.36 23.62
CA ARG A 58 -6.82 7.42 25.02
C ARG A 58 -6.49 6.16 25.80
N GLU A 59 -6.57 4.98 25.18
CA GLU A 59 -6.18 3.72 25.80
C GLU A 59 -4.68 3.68 26.06
N GLU A 60 -3.84 4.11 25.11
CA GLU A 60 -2.39 4.24 25.28
C GLU A 60 -2.02 5.26 26.37
N GLN A 61 -2.72 6.40 26.43
CA GLN A 61 -2.54 7.37 27.52
C GLN A 61 -2.93 6.79 28.88
N GLN A 62 -4.03 6.04 28.96
CA GLN A 62 -4.44 5.38 30.20
C GLN A 62 -3.46 4.28 30.62
N GLU A 63 -2.97 3.48 29.68
CA GLU A 63 -1.94 2.46 29.95
C GLU A 63 -0.63 3.11 30.44
N ALA A 64 -0.22 4.23 29.84
CA ALA A 64 0.93 5.00 30.30
C ALA A 64 0.71 5.55 31.73
N GLU A 65 -0.47 6.12 32.03
CA GLU A 65 -0.81 6.60 33.38
C GLU A 65 -0.85 5.48 34.43
N VAL A 66 -1.36 4.29 34.06
CA VAL A 66 -1.38 3.11 34.92
C VAL A 66 0.04 2.62 35.17
N PHE A 67 0.86 2.52 34.13
CA PHE A 67 2.26 2.14 34.23
C PHE A 67 3.05 3.12 35.11
N GLU A 68 2.82 4.43 34.98
CA GLU A 68 3.43 5.45 35.84
C GLU A 68 3.02 5.28 37.31
N ARG A 69 1.74 4.99 37.57
CA ARG A 69 1.24 4.74 38.92
C ARG A 69 1.83 3.47 39.52
N GLU A 70 2.00 2.41 38.73
CA GLU A 70 2.61 1.14 39.17
C GLU A 70 4.11 1.29 39.44
N MET A 71 4.81 2.07 38.62
CA MET A 71 6.27 2.25 38.72
C MET A 71 6.69 3.32 39.73
N GLY A 72 5.75 4.02 40.37
CA GLY A 72 6.04 5.01 41.41
C GLY A 72 6.85 6.22 40.92
N MET A 73 6.87 6.47 39.61
CA MET A 73 7.64 7.57 39.00
C MET A 73 6.77 8.81 38.88
N THR A 74 7.22 9.93 39.45
CA THR A 74 6.55 11.23 39.31
C THR A 74 7.18 12.03 38.18
N VAL A 75 6.37 12.43 37.18
CA VAL A 75 6.72 13.05 35.89
C VAL A 75 7.55 14.36 35.98
N LYS A 76 7.86 14.87 37.17
CA LYS A 76 8.73 16.05 37.30
C LYS A 76 10.19 15.78 36.99
N GLU A 77 10.67 14.53 37.07
CA GLU A 77 12.08 14.20 36.82
C GLU A 77 12.36 13.73 35.39
N SER A 78 11.34 13.30 34.64
CA SER A 78 11.50 12.82 33.26
C SER A 78 11.42 13.94 32.20
N ARG A 79 10.92 15.12 32.58
CA ARG A 79 10.64 16.23 31.64
C ARG A 79 11.81 17.19 31.43
N THR A 80 12.90 17.05 32.19
CA THR A 80 14.09 17.92 32.08
C THR A 80 15.13 17.41 31.09
N LEU A 81 14.98 16.21 30.52
CA LEU A 81 15.94 15.65 29.56
C LEU A 81 15.47 15.64 28.09
N LEU A 82 14.25 16.11 27.80
CA LEU A 82 13.70 16.16 26.44
C LEU A 82 13.12 17.55 26.08
N ALA A 83 13.70 18.61 26.65
CA ALA A 83 13.44 19.98 26.22
C ALA A 83 14.54 20.44 25.24
N PHE A 84 14.58 19.81 24.07
CA PHE A 84 15.18 20.41 22.87
C PHE A 84 14.10 20.47 21.79
N ASP A 85 13.93 21.68 21.25
CA ASP A 85 13.20 22.06 20.04
C ASP A 85 11.66 22.15 20.10
N ALA A 86 11.20 23.31 20.58
CA ALA A 86 9.87 23.85 20.35
C ALA A 86 9.76 24.48 18.94
N ASP A 87 9.90 23.64 17.91
CA ASP A 87 9.61 23.96 16.50
C ASP A 87 8.74 22.83 15.88
N VAL A 88 7.53 22.62 16.42
CA VAL A 88 6.64 21.51 16.05
C VAL A 88 5.63 21.87 14.93
N GLU A 89 5.58 23.12 14.48
CA GLU A 89 4.78 23.55 13.31
C GLU A 89 5.17 22.93 11.94
N PRO A 90 6.42 22.47 11.68
CA PRO A 90 6.76 21.77 10.43
C PRO A 90 6.26 20.31 10.38
N ALA A 91 6.08 19.66 11.53
CA ALA A 91 5.78 18.22 11.59
C ALA A 91 4.32 17.91 11.23
N ALA A 92 3.37 18.73 11.71
CA ALA A 92 1.96 18.58 11.37
C ALA A 92 1.68 18.84 9.87
N ARG A 93 2.42 19.78 9.24
CA ARG A 93 2.32 20.01 7.78
C ARG A 93 2.93 18.89 6.95
N ARG A 94 3.99 18.22 7.44
CA ARG A 94 4.56 17.01 6.80
C ARG A 94 3.59 15.85 6.84
N LEU A 95 2.92 15.63 7.97
CA LEU A 95 1.89 14.58 8.12
C LEU A 95 0.67 14.83 7.22
N SER A 96 0.16 16.07 7.13
CA SER A 96 -0.95 16.39 6.23
C SER A 96 -0.61 16.24 4.74
N ALA A 97 0.66 16.45 4.37
CA ALA A 97 1.15 16.23 3.01
C ALA A 97 1.33 14.73 2.70
N GLN A 98 1.67 13.92 3.70
CA GLN A 98 1.70 12.46 3.61
C GLN A 98 0.29 11.86 3.51
N GLU A 99 -0.70 12.41 4.23
CA GLU A 99 -2.11 11.96 4.17
C GLU A 99 -2.82 12.32 2.86
N GLN A 100 -2.36 13.32 2.11
CA GLN A 100 -2.88 13.61 0.76
C GLN A 100 -2.25 12.74 -0.35
N LEU A 101 -1.33 11.85 0.02
CA LEU A 101 -0.64 10.93 -0.88
C LEU A 101 -1.37 9.58 -0.97
N GLU A 102 -2.67 9.53 -0.67
CA GLU A 102 -3.55 8.42 -1.07
C GLU A 102 -3.93 8.52 -2.57
N VAL A 103 -2.97 8.87 -3.43
CA VAL A 103 -3.06 8.34 -4.80
C VAL A 103 -2.84 6.86 -4.61
N GLU A 104 -3.88 6.05 -4.83
CA GLU A 104 -3.78 4.60 -4.69
C GLU A 104 -2.54 4.14 -5.46
N LEU A 105 -1.51 3.66 -4.75
CA LEU A 105 -0.24 3.23 -5.33
C LEU A 105 -0.47 2.25 -6.49
N ALA A 106 -1.60 1.52 -6.43
CA ALA A 106 -2.13 0.64 -7.46
C ALA A 106 -2.24 1.29 -8.85
N ASP A 107 -2.59 2.57 -8.93
CA ASP A 107 -2.79 3.29 -10.18
C ASP A 107 -1.54 4.06 -10.64
N THR A 108 -0.52 4.17 -9.77
CA THR A 108 0.75 4.80 -10.12
C THR A 108 1.64 3.84 -10.91
N ALA A 109 2.26 4.34 -11.98
CA ALA A 109 3.30 3.57 -12.66
C ALA A 109 4.54 3.49 -11.75
N CYS A 110 5.27 2.37 -11.81
CA CYS A 110 6.55 2.24 -11.09
C CYS A 110 7.67 3.02 -11.78
N ARG A 111 7.57 3.13 -13.11
CA ARG A 111 8.47 3.90 -13.95
C ARG A 111 7.82 4.26 -15.28
N TYR A 112 8.40 5.23 -15.95
CA TYR A 112 8.05 5.60 -17.32
C TYR A 112 9.24 5.38 -18.24
N GLU A 113 9.00 4.77 -19.40
CA GLU A 113 9.97 4.75 -20.49
C GLU A 113 9.62 5.90 -21.44
N ILE A 114 10.54 6.86 -21.58
CA ILE A 114 10.38 8.03 -22.44
C ILE A 114 11.35 7.92 -23.61
N ALA A 115 10.86 8.14 -24.83
CA ALA A 115 11.69 8.10 -26.03
C ALA A 115 11.27 9.13 -27.09
N GLY A 116 12.23 9.45 -27.97
CA GLY A 116 12.03 10.30 -29.12
C GLY A 116 11.97 11.78 -28.78
N CYS A 117 12.67 12.19 -27.72
CA CYS A 117 12.91 13.60 -27.44
C CYS A 117 13.98 14.16 -28.38
N GLY A 118 13.93 15.46 -28.67
CA GLY A 118 15.01 16.14 -29.39
C GLY A 118 16.34 16.16 -28.63
N LEU A 119 16.29 16.00 -27.31
CA LEU A 119 17.47 15.76 -26.46
C LEU A 119 17.56 14.29 -26.11
N GLY A 120 18.55 13.58 -26.67
CA GLY A 120 18.76 12.16 -26.37
C GLY A 120 19.04 11.87 -24.89
N GLU A 121 19.53 12.84 -24.11
CA GLU A 121 19.72 12.70 -22.65
C GLU A 121 18.41 12.59 -21.87
N CYS A 122 17.31 13.10 -22.45
CA CYS A 122 15.97 13.09 -21.88
C CYS A 122 15.28 11.74 -22.12
N ASP A 123 15.74 10.95 -23.10
CA ASP A 123 15.25 9.61 -23.34
C ASP A 123 15.78 8.65 -22.26
N GLY A 124 14.94 7.70 -21.83
CA GLY A 124 15.32 6.68 -20.87
C GLY A 124 14.21 6.30 -19.89
N SER A 125 14.63 5.60 -18.83
CA SER A 125 13.74 5.09 -17.78
C SER A 125 13.71 6.07 -16.61
N TYR A 126 12.51 6.56 -16.30
CA TYR A 126 12.22 7.46 -15.18
C TYR A 126 11.59 6.66 -14.06
N VAL A 127 12.33 6.43 -12.97
CA VAL A 127 11.93 5.57 -11.85
C VAL A 127 11.22 6.40 -10.80
N PHE A 128 10.17 5.85 -10.20
CA PHE A 128 9.43 6.50 -9.12
C PHE A 128 10.36 6.87 -7.96
N MET A 129 10.27 8.12 -7.53
CA MET A 129 10.89 8.65 -6.33
C MET A 129 9.82 8.72 -5.24
N GLU A 130 10.17 8.44 -3.98
CA GLU A 130 9.30 8.60 -2.80
C GLU A 130 9.01 10.08 -2.48
N ALA A 131 8.71 10.88 -3.50
CA ALA A 131 8.40 12.29 -3.46
C ALA A 131 7.14 12.55 -4.28
N SER A 132 6.40 13.57 -3.89
CA SER A 132 5.26 14.08 -4.66
C SER A 132 5.44 15.55 -4.99
N SER A 133 4.90 15.93 -6.14
CA SER A 133 4.79 17.31 -6.57
C SER A 133 3.38 17.58 -7.03
N SER A 134 2.73 18.58 -6.43
CA SER A 134 1.34 18.94 -6.75
C SER A 134 0.36 17.77 -6.67
N GLY A 135 0.52 16.88 -5.68
CA GLY A 135 -0.35 15.72 -5.46
C GLY A 135 -0.16 14.60 -6.49
N ALA A 136 0.95 14.56 -7.21
CA ALA A 136 1.30 13.49 -8.14
C ALA A 136 2.71 12.96 -7.88
N PRO A 137 3.00 11.69 -8.21
CA PRO A 137 4.32 11.08 -8.03
C PRO A 137 5.40 11.79 -8.86
N VAL A 138 6.62 11.83 -8.32
CA VAL A 138 7.81 12.31 -9.03
C VAL A 138 8.60 11.11 -9.54
N TYR A 139 9.16 11.23 -10.74
CA TYR A 139 10.02 10.22 -11.34
C TYR A 139 11.35 10.82 -11.74
N GLU A 140 12.44 10.09 -11.55
CA GLU A 140 13.80 10.54 -11.87
C GLU A 140 14.51 9.53 -12.79
N ALA A 141 15.17 10.04 -13.81
CA ALA A 141 16.06 9.26 -14.66
C ALA A 141 17.50 9.30 -14.13
N SER A 142 18.27 8.24 -14.40
CA SER A 142 19.69 8.16 -14.00
C SER A 142 20.59 9.32 -14.49
N SER A 143 20.14 10.04 -15.53
CA SER A 143 20.79 11.22 -16.10
C SER A 143 20.45 12.53 -15.36
N GLY A 144 19.72 12.47 -14.24
CA GLY A 144 19.30 13.62 -13.42
C GLY A 144 18.09 14.39 -13.96
N TRP A 145 17.38 13.81 -14.94
CA TRP A 145 16.14 14.38 -15.44
C TRP A 145 14.97 13.98 -14.56
N VAL A 146 14.05 14.93 -14.33
CA VAL A 146 12.91 14.75 -13.43
C VAL A 146 11.62 14.90 -14.21
N LEU A 147 10.75 13.90 -14.11
CA LEU A 147 9.37 13.92 -14.58
C LEU A 147 8.45 14.16 -13.39
N HIS A 148 7.79 15.32 -13.35
CA HIS A 148 6.95 15.70 -12.23
C HIS A 148 5.78 16.58 -12.68
N ARG A 149 4.79 16.72 -11.81
CA ARG A 149 3.64 17.60 -12.05
C ARG A 149 3.85 18.94 -11.35
N GLN A 150 3.77 20.04 -12.08
CA GLN A 150 3.90 21.39 -11.53
C GLN A 150 2.98 22.37 -12.25
N ARG A 151 2.64 23.47 -11.57
CA ARG A 151 2.02 24.64 -12.22
C ARG A 151 3.10 25.44 -12.90
N VAL A 152 2.96 25.65 -14.20
CA VAL A 152 3.83 26.54 -14.97
C VAL A 152 3.01 27.77 -15.33
N PRO A 153 3.25 28.94 -14.71
CA PRO A 153 2.57 30.18 -15.07
C PRO A 153 2.68 30.52 -16.55
N GLU A 154 3.81 30.20 -17.19
CA GLU A 154 4.08 30.42 -18.61
C GLU A 154 3.16 29.55 -19.49
N LEU A 155 2.75 28.37 -18.99
CA LEU A 155 1.73 27.57 -19.66
C LEU A 155 0.36 28.25 -19.64
N ALA A 156 0.05 29.15 -18.72
CA ALA A 156 -1.24 29.86 -18.75
C ALA A 156 -1.34 30.80 -19.97
N GLN A 157 -0.22 31.29 -20.51
CA GLN A 157 -0.20 32.24 -21.63
C GLN A 157 -0.48 31.59 -22.98
N LEU A 158 -0.28 30.28 -23.13
CA LEU A 158 -0.48 29.54 -24.39
C LEU A 158 -1.94 29.13 -24.64
N GLY A 159 -2.89 29.52 -23.79
CA GLY A 159 -4.30 29.17 -23.94
C GLY A 159 -5.21 30.34 -23.57
N GLU A 160 -5.74 31.02 -24.58
CA GLU A 160 -6.81 32.00 -24.40
C GLU A 160 -8.08 31.24 -23.99
N GLY A 161 -8.44 31.20 -22.70
CA GLY A 161 -9.82 30.81 -22.35
C GLY A 161 -10.13 30.28 -20.96
N ASP A 162 -9.16 29.96 -20.09
CA ASP A 162 -9.52 29.52 -18.74
C ASP A 162 -8.43 29.88 -17.71
N GLU A 163 -8.65 30.96 -16.97
CA GLU A 163 -7.75 31.48 -15.92
C GLU A 163 -7.70 30.59 -14.66
N GLY A 164 -8.30 29.40 -14.70
CA GLY A 164 -8.42 28.49 -13.57
C GLY A 164 -7.57 27.22 -13.70
N LYS A 165 -6.30 27.28 -13.28
CA LYS A 165 -5.48 26.12 -12.84
C LYS A 165 -4.98 25.15 -13.93
N SER A 166 -4.16 25.62 -14.88
CA SER A 166 -3.40 24.69 -15.73
C SER A 166 -2.23 24.04 -14.95
N PHE A 167 -2.48 22.85 -14.39
CA PHE A 167 -1.42 21.94 -13.99
C PHE A 167 -0.93 21.15 -15.21
N GLY A 168 0.36 20.82 -15.25
CA GLY A 168 0.92 19.99 -16.30
C GLY A 168 1.98 19.03 -15.79
N TRP A 169 2.25 18.00 -16.58
CA TRP A 169 3.41 17.14 -16.43
C TRP A 169 4.58 17.75 -17.18
N LEU A 170 5.75 17.76 -16.56
CA LEU A 170 6.95 18.38 -17.08
C LEU A 170 8.10 17.37 -17.03
N ILE A 171 8.95 17.41 -18.04
CA ILE A 171 10.29 16.83 -17.98
C ILE A 171 11.27 17.98 -17.83
N SER A 172 12.00 17.97 -16.71
CA SER A 172 12.86 19.08 -16.31
C SER A 172 14.25 18.61 -15.93
N LYS A 173 15.21 19.52 -16.01
CA LYS A 173 16.58 19.34 -15.52
C LYS A 173 17.02 20.63 -14.85
N ASP A 174 17.58 20.52 -13.65
CA ASP A 174 18.01 21.66 -12.84
C ASP A 174 16.89 22.72 -12.63
N GLY A 175 15.64 22.24 -12.47
CA GLY A 175 14.45 23.10 -12.30
C GLY A 175 13.95 23.80 -13.56
N LYS A 176 14.58 23.59 -14.73
CA LYS A 176 14.14 24.15 -16.01
C LYS A 176 13.27 23.13 -16.77
N PRO A 177 12.03 23.48 -17.19
CA PRO A 177 11.15 22.57 -17.91
C PRO A 177 11.48 22.52 -19.41
N PHE A 178 11.96 21.39 -19.92
CA PHE A 178 12.33 21.25 -21.34
C PHE A 178 11.14 20.81 -22.19
N TYR A 179 10.35 19.88 -21.67
CA TYR A 179 9.16 19.33 -22.31
C TYR A 179 8.00 19.30 -21.33
N GLY A 180 6.77 19.32 -21.82
CA GLY A 180 5.61 19.23 -20.94
C GLY A 180 4.29 19.03 -21.67
N VAL A 181 3.28 18.61 -20.91
CA VAL A 181 1.91 18.38 -21.37
C VAL A 181 0.93 18.90 -20.33
N ARG A 182 -0.10 19.61 -20.79
CA ARG A 182 -1.18 20.09 -19.90
C ARG A 182 -2.08 18.92 -19.52
N SER A 183 -2.22 18.65 -18.23
CA SER A 183 -3.11 17.60 -17.74
C SER A 183 -3.44 17.80 -16.27
N GLU A 184 -4.72 17.64 -15.95
CA GLU A 184 -5.20 17.60 -14.58
C GLU A 184 -5.08 16.22 -13.94
N ALA A 185 -4.88 15.18 -14.76
CA ALA A 185 -4.79 13.82 -14.27
C ALA A 185 -3.51 13.60 -13.45
N PRO A 186 -3.59 12.85 -12.34
CA PRO A 186 -2.41 12.43 -11.57
C PRO A 186 -1.59 11.35 -12.30
N ARG A 187 -2.03 10.91 -13.48
CA ARG A 187 -1.30 9.98 -14.35
C ARG A 187 -0.63 10.77 -15.47
N VAL A 188 0.62 10.42 -15.77
CA VAL A 188 1.39 11.02 -16.88
C VAL A 188 0.71 10.68 -18.22
N PRO A 189 0.36 11.69 -19.05
CA PRO A 189 -0.18 11.49 -20.39
C PRO A 189 0.83 10.83 -21.34
N GLY A 190 0.34 9.97 -22.22
CA GLY A 190 1.14 9.32 -23.25
C GLY A 190 1.40 10.18 -24.49
N ASP A 191 0.66 11.28 -24.65
CA ASP A 191 0.60 12.10 -25.86
C ASP A 191 0.53 13.61 -25.56
N ALA A 192 0.36 14.43 -26.60
CA ALA A 192 0.22 15.89 -26.54
C ALA A 192 1.39 16.65 -25.86
N TRP A 193 2.58 16.06 -25.85
CA TRP A 193 3.80 16.68 -25.35
C TRP A 193 4.25 17.84 -26.26
N GLN A 194 4.70 18.91 -25.62
CA GLN A 194 5.15 20.14 -26.27
C GLN A 194 6.58 20.49 -25.85
N CYS A 195 7.29 21.19 -26.73
CA CYS A 195 8.62 21.73 -26.46
C CYS A 195 8.51 23.07 -25.72
N PHE A 196 9.34 23.26 -24.70
CA PHE A 196 9.56 24.54 -24.01
C PHE A 196 10.98 24.99 -24.28
N TYR A 197 11.90 24.75 -23.34
CA TYR A 197 13.33 24.99 -23.52
C TYR A 197 14.04 23.87 -24.29
N GLY A 198 13.38 22.73 -24.51
CA GLY A 198 13.93 21.61 -25.28
C GLY A 198 13.83 21.82 -26.80
N PRO A 199 14.86 21.41 -27.56
CA PRO A 199 14.76 21.35 -29.01
C PRO A 199 13.69 20.31 -29.45
N PRO A 200 13.04 20.55 -30.60
CA PRO A 200 12.13 19.57 -31.19
C PRO A 200 12.89 18.31 -31.65
N PRO A 201 12.21 17.14 -31.73
CA PRO A 201 10.80 16.92 -31.40
C PRO A 201 10.51 16.84 -29.89
N PRO A 202 9.26 17.04 -29.45
CA PRO A 202 8.84 16.65 -28.10
C PRO A 202 8.84 15.12 -27.97
N PRO A 203 8.81 14.58 -26.73
CA PRO A 203 8.67 13.15 -26.51
C PRO A 203 7.52 12.56 -27.34
N SER A 204 7.85 11.54 -28.13
CA SER A 204 6.87 10.87 -29.01
C SER A 204 6.34 9.57 -28.42
N GLN A 205 7.03 9.02 -27.42
CA GLN A 205 6.63 7.82 -26.70
C GLN A 205 6.82 8.04 -25.21
N VAL A 206 5.74 7.92 -24.44
CA VAL A 206 5.75 7.92 -22.98
C VAL A 206 4.95 6.71 -22.51
N VAL A 207 5.65 5.65 -22.13
CA VAL A 207 5.05 4.35 -21.78
C VAL A 207 5.11 4.14 -20.28
N ALA A 208 3.95 4.03 -19.65
CA ALA A 208 3.83 3.67 -18.24
C ALA A 208 4.14 2.18 -18.05
N VAL A 209 5.03 1.86 -17.12
CA VAL A 209 5.26 0.49 -16.67
C VAL A 209 4.55 0.29 -15.34
N SER A 210 3.64 -0.68 -15.27
CA SER A 210 2.92 -0.99 -14.04
C SER A 210 3.83 -1.64 -13.00
N TRP A 211 3.54 -1.44 -11.72
CA TRP A 211 4.21 -2.18 -10.64
C TRP A 211 4.07 -3.70 -10.83
N GLU A 212 2.91 -4.16 -11.30
CA GLU A 212 2.68 -5.59 -11.55
C GLU A 212 3.65 -6.15 -12.59
N ASP A 213 3.78 -5.51 -13.75
CA ASP A 213 4.68 -5.98 -14.81
C ASP A 213 6.15 -5.90 -14.40
N HIS A 214 6.52 -4.85 -13.67
CA HIS A 214 7.87 -4.69 -13.13
C HIS A 214 8.24 -5.85 -12.18
N PHE A 215 7.41 -6.12 -11.18
CA PHE A 215 7.65 -7.22 -10.25
C PHE A 215 7.58 -8.58 -10.94
N LEU A 216 6.62 -8.80 -11.85
CA LEU A 216 6.52 -10.06 -12.58
C LEU A 216 7.78 -10.35 -13.40
N LYS A 217 8.40 -9.33 -13.98
CA LYS A 217 9.67 -9.46 -14.69
C LYS A 217 10.82 -9.73 -13.73
N GLU A 218 11.08 -8.81 -12.80
CA GLU A 218 12.26 -8.87 -11.94
C GLU A 218 12.24 -10.08 -11.00
N VAL A 219 11.11 -10.31 -10.32
CA VAL A 219 10.93 -11.46 -9.42
C VAL A 219 10.80 -12.75 -10.23
N GLY A 220 10.23 -12.68 -11.44
CA GLY A 220 10.21 -13.79 -12.40
C GLY A 220 11.62 -14.27 -12.77
N ASP A 221 12.53 -13.34 -13.06
CA ASP A 221 13.92 -13.62 -13.38
C ASP A 221 14.67 -14.22 -12.17
N LEU A 222 14.45 -13.67 -10.97
CA LEU A 222 14.99 -14.24 -9.73
C LEU A 222 14.49 -15.68 -9.49
N LYS A 223 13.19 -15.93 -9.69
CA LYS A 223 12.61 -17.27 -9.62
C LYS A 223 13.23 -18.21 -10.65
N ALA A 224 13.42 -17.75 -11.89
CA ALA A 224 14.02 -18.56 -12.96
C ALA A 224 15.47 -18.95 -12.62
N ARG A 225 16.28 -18.00 -12.14
CA ARG A 225 17.64 -18.24 -11.66
C ARG A 225 17.66 -19.18 -10.46
N GLY A 226 16.75 -18.99 -9.50
CA GLY A 226 16.59 -19.90 -8.35
C GLY A 226 16.25 -21.33 -8.78
N ASN A 227 15.35 -21.48 -9.77
CA ASN A 227 15.02 -22.79 -10.33
C ASN A 227 16.20 -23.44 -11.06
N ALA A 228 17.05 -22.66 -11.74
CA ALA A 228 18.27 -23.17 -12.35
C ALA A 228 19.26 -23.66 -11.28
N ALA A 229 19.49 -22.87 -10.22
CA ALA A 229 20.32 -23.27 -9.08
C ALA A 229 19.80 -24.54 -8.39
N MET A 230 18.47 -24.71 -8.27
CA MET A 230 17.86 -25.95 -7.76
C MET A 230 18.21 -27.18 -8.61
N LYS A 231 18.20 -27.04 -9.95
CA LYS A 231 18.54 -28.15 -10.88
C LYS A 231 20.00 -28.56 -10.78
N GLU A 232 20.88 -27.61 -10.46
CA GLU A 232 22.31 -27.82 -10.26
C GLU A 232 22.67 -28.17 -8.80
N GLU A 233 21.67 -28.47 -7.97
CA GLU A 233 21.83 -28.82 -6.55
C GLU A 233 22.48 -27.73 -5.67
N ARG A 234 22.55 -26.49 -6.18
CA ARG A 234 23.03 -25.31 -5.45
C ARG A 234 21.94 -24.71 -4.55
N TYR A 235 21.47 -25.50 -3.58
CA TYR A 235 20.26 -25.17 -2.81
C TYR A 235 20.37 -23.88 -1.98
N LEU A 236 21.54 -23.58 -1.41
CA LEU A 236 21.75 -22.33 -0.64
C LEU A 236 21.57 -21.09 -1.52
N GLU A 237 22.09 -21.15 -2.75
CA GLU A 237 21.95 -20.04 -3.69
C GLU A 237 20.51 -19.88 -4.20
N ALA A 238 19.83 -21.01 -4.47
CA ALA A 238 18.43 -21.00 -4.82
C ALA A 238 17.57 -20.34 -3.73
N GLU A 239 17.79 -20.72 -2.47
CA GLU A 239 17.10 -20.12 -1.32
C GLU A 239 17.36 -18.61 -1.22
N ARG A 240 18.61 -18.16 -1.40
CA ARG A 240 18.96 -16.73 -1.42
C ARG A 240 18.20 -15.98 -2.52
N LEU A 241 18.15 -16.54 -3.73
CA LEU A 241 17.46 -15.92 -4.88
C LEU A 241 15.95 -15.84 -4.65
N TYR A 242 15.33 -16.88 -4.08
CA TYR A 242 13.91 -16.82 -3.73
C TYR A 242 13.62 -15.82 -2.62
N THR A 243 14.48 -15.74 -1.60
CA THR A 243 14.36 -14.74 -0.53
C THR A 243 14.49 -13.32 -1.09
N GLN A 244 15.48 -13.05 -1.94
CA GLN A 244 15.61 -11.75 -2.62
C GLN A 244 14.34 -11.39 -3.40
N GLY A 245 13.73 -12.35 -4.10
CA GLY A 245 12.45 -12.13 -4.80
C GLY A 245 11.28 -11.82 -3.86
N LEU A 246 11.24 -12.46 -2.69
CA LEU A 246 10.21 -12.18 -1.67
C LEU A 246 10.42 -10.81 -1.01
N ASP A 247 11.67 -10.44 -0.72
CA ASP A 247 12.03 -9.16 -0.12
C ASP A 247 11.70 -8.00 -1.09
N THR A 248 11.92 -8.20 -2.39
CA THR A 248 11.53 -7.23 -3.43
C THR A 248 10.02 -6.95 -3.45
N MET A 249 9.20 -7.94 -3.06
CA MET A 249 7.74 -7.80 -3.00
C MET A 249 7.23 -7.35 -1.62
N GLN A 250 8.11 -7.18 -0.63
CA GLN A 250 7.72 -6.84 0.73
C GLN A 250 7.08 -5.44 0.79
N GLY A 251 5.97 -5.31 1.53
CA GLY A 251 5.25 -4.04 1.67
C GLY A 251 4.18 -3.81 0.58
N TYR A 252 4.20 -4.58 -0.51
CA TYR A 252 3.24 -4.42 -1.61
C TYR A 252 2.03 -5.36 -1.51
N ASP A 253 1.90 -6.11 -0.42
CA ASP A 253 0.90 -7.19 -0.23
C ASP A 253 -0.54 -6.78 -0.56
N GLN A 254 -0.91 -5.53 -0.25
CA GLN A 254 -2.26 -4.99 -0.49
C GLN A 254 -2.49 -4.59 -1.96
N VAL A 255 -1.41 -4.33 -2.70
CA VAL A 255 -1.41 -3.86 -4.09
C VAL A 255 -1.16 -5.00 -5.07
N LEU A 256 -0.72 -6.18 -4.60
CA LEU A 256 -0.43 -7.33 -5.45
C LEU A 256 -1.70 -7.82 -6.15
N GLY A 257 -1.71 -7.70 -7.48
CA GLY A 257 -2.67 -8.39 -8.35
C GLY A 257 -2.61 -9.91 -8.17
N ARG A 258 -3.60 -10.63 -8.73
CA ARG A 258 -3.67 -12.09 -8.63
C ARG A 258 -2.37 -12.77 -9.09
N ARG A 259 -1.78 -12.31 -10.19
CA ARG A 259 -0.57 -12.92 -10.77
C ARG A 259 0.63 -12.80 -9.84
N LEU A 260 0.77 -11.67 -9.15
CA LEU A 260 1.83 -11.47 -8.15
C LEU A 260 1.62 -12.32 -6.90
N ARG A 261 0.37 -12.46 -6.43
CA ARG A 261 0.07 -13.40 -5.34
C ARG A 261 0.47 -14.83 -5.70
N ASP A 262 0.12 -15.28 -6.90
CA ASP A 262 0.51 -16.60 -7.41
C ASP A 262 2.04 -16.76 -7.50
N LEU A 263 2.75 -15.71 -7.92
CA LEU A 263 4.21 -15.70 -7.97
C LEU A 263 4.83 -15.79 -6.56
N ARG A 264 4.29 -15.06 -5.58
CA ARG A 264 4.73 -15.09 -4.17
C ARG A 264 4.53 -16.47 -3.55
N LEU A 265 3.37 -17.10 -3.79
CA LEU A 265 3.10 -18.48 -3.36
C LEU A 265 4.12 -19.44 -3.96
N ALA A 266 4.39 -19.32 -5.26
CA ALA A 266 5.38 -20.14 -5.94
C ALA A 266 6.81 -19.96 -5.38
N LEU A 267 7.22 -18.72 -5.06
CA LEU A 267 8.53 -18.43 -4.45
C LEU A 267 8.67 -19.08 -3.07
N ARG A 268 7.70 -18.87 -2.16
CA ARG A 268 7.74 -19.50 -0.83
C ARG A 268 7.69 -21.01 -0.90
N ALA A 269 6.84 -21.56 -1.77
CA ALA A 269 6.80 -23.01 -1.98
C ALA A 269 8.16 -23.53 -2.45
N ASN A 270 8.83 -22.86 -3.39
CA ASN A 270 10.15 -23.25 -3.87
C ASN A 270 11.26 -23.05 -2.84
N ARG A 271 11.19 -21.99 -2.04
CA ARG A 271 12.10 -21.76 -0.91
C ARG A 271 11.97 -22.85 0.16
N ALA A 272 10.74 -23.32 0.42
CA ALA A 272 10.51 -24.47 1.28
C ALA A 272 11.19 -25.74 0.75
N GLU A 273 11.17 -25.98 -0.57
CA GLU A 273 11.90 -27.10 -1.18
C GLU A 273 13.41 -26.95 -0.99
N ALA A 274 13.97 -25.78 -1.28
CA ALA A 274 15.40 -25.52 -1.10
C ALA A 274 15.82 -25.78 0.36
N SER A 275 15.02 -25.30 1.31
CA SER A 275 15.23 -25.50 2.75
C SER A 275 15.16 -26.98 3.16
N LEU A 276 14.21 -27.75 2.61
CA LEU A 276 14.14 -29.21 2.82
C LEU A 276 15.41 -29.91 2.35
N ARG A 277 15.90 -29.56 1.15
CA ARG A 277 17.11 -30.17 0.57
C ARG A 277 18.36 -29.86 1.38
N ARG A 278 18.36 -28.74 2.11
CA ARG A 278 19.43 -28.36 3.04
C ARG A 278 19.28 -28.95 4.45
N GLY A 279 18.16 -29.61 4.76
CA GLY A 279 17.86 -30.08 6.12
C GLY A 279 17.43 -28.98 7.09
N VAL A 280 17.06 -27.80 6.61
CA VAL A 280 16.53 -26.69 7.43
C VAL A 280 15.02 -26.83 7.52
N PHE A 281 14.56 -27.78 8.33
CA PHE A 281 13.16 -28.22 8.31
C PHE A 281 12.19 -27.19 8.89
N GLU A 282 12.60 -26.40 9.88
CA GLU A 282 11.77 -25.35 10.49
C GLU A 282 11.40 -24.27 9.49
N ALA A 283 12.37 -23.80 8.70
CA ALA A 283 12.14 -22.82 7.65
C ALA A 283 11.23 -23.38 6.54
N ALA A 284 11.47 -24.64 6.13
CA ALA A 284 10.61 -25.31 5.17
C ALA A 284 9.16 -25.46 5.66
N ALA A 285 8.97 -25.81 6.93
CA ALA A 285 7.64 -25.92 7.54
C ALA A 285 6.95 -24.55 7.61
N ALA A 286 7.66 -23.50 8.01
CA ALA A 286 7.12 -22.14 8.09
C ALA A 286 6.62 -21.64 6.72
N ASP A 287 7.42 -21.81 5.67
CA ASP A 287 7.01 -21.42 4.30
C ASP A 287 5.86 -22.28 3.77
N GLY A 288 5.91 -23.60 3.98
CA GLY A 288 4.86 -24.52 3.55
C GLY A 288 3.52 -24.21 4.24
N ALA A 289 3.54 -23.96 5.55
CA ALA A 289 2.37 -23.58 6.33
C ALA A 289 1.79 -22.25 5.84
N TRP A 290 2.63 -21.23 5.64
CA TRP A 290 2.20 -19.94 5.13
C TRP A 290 1.51 -20.05 3.76
N VAL A 291 2.08 -20.85 2.84
CA VAL A 291 1.47 -21.06 1.51
C VAL A 291 0.09 -21.69 1.64
N LEU A 292 -0.09 -22.68 2.52
CA LEU A 292 -1.40 -23.32 2.73
C LEU A 292 -2.41 -22.43 3.46
N ASP A 293 -1.96 -21.47 4.26
CA ASP A 293 -2.86 -20.48 4.87
C ASP A 293 -3.45 -19.53 3.81
N GLN A 294 -2.75 -19.33 2.69
CA GLN A 294 -3.21 -18.50 1.57
C GLN A 294 -3.92 -19.31 0.48
N ASP A 295 -3.39 -20.48 0.15
CA ASP A 295 -3.95 -21.43 -0.81
C ASP A 295 -3.99 -22.83 -0.19
N PRO A 296 -5.09 -23.19 0.51
CA PRO A 296 -5.24 -24.49 1.15
C PRO A 296 -5.10 -25.65 0.18
N CYS A 297 -5.34 -25.44 -1.12
CA CYS A 297 -5.29 -26.44 -2.18
C CYS A 297 -3.89 -26.62 -2.80
N HIS A 298 -2.85 -25.93 -2.30
CA HIS A 298 -1.53 -25.94 -2.90
C HIS A 298 -0.75 -27.25 -2.66
N ALA A 299 -1.01 -28.28 -3.47
CA ALA A 299 -0.50 -29.65 -3.31
C ALA A 299 1.02 -29.75 -3.04
N LYS A 300 1.86 -29.01 -3.77
CA LYS A 300 3.33 -29.05 -3.57
C LYS A 300 3.75 -28.54 -2.19
N ALA A 301 3.06 -27.52 -1.67
CA ALA A 301 3.39 -26.93 -0.37
C ALA A 301 2.95 -27.87 0.76
N ALA A 302 1.80 -28.52 0.60
CA ALA A 302 1.32 -29.57 1.49
C ALA A 302 2.31 -30.73 1.64
N VAL A 303 2.81 -31.28 0.53
CA VAL A 303 3.83 -32.34 0.56
C VAL A 303 5.11 -31.85 1.25
N ARG A 304 5.56 -30.62 0.98
CA ARG A 304 6.78 -30.05 1.58
C ARG A 304 6.63 -29.85 3.09
N LEU A 305 5.51 -29.28 3.53
CA LEU A 305 5.19 -29.13 4.95
C LEU A 305 5.14 -30.49 5.67
N ALA A 306 4.52 -31.48 5.05
CA ALA A 306 4.45 -32.83 5.60
C ALA A 306 5.83 -33.46 5.79
N LYS A 307 6.71 -33.35 4.77
CA LYS A 307 8.10 -33.83 4.83
C LYS A 307 8.90 -33.13 5.93
N ALA A 308 8.80 -31.80 6.02
CA ALA A 308 9.46 -31.03 7.07
C ALA A 308 8.97 -31.45 8.47
N SER A 309 7.65 -31.59 8.63
CA SER A 309 7.04 -31.94 9.91
C SER A 309 7.35 -33.36 10.36
N LYS A 310 7.49 -34.29 9.41
CA LYS A 310 7.99 -35.64 9.66
C LYS A 310 9.42 -35.62 10.20
N ALA A 311 10.30 -34.84 9.57
CA ALA A 311 11.68 -34.67 10.04
C ALA A 311 11.75 -34.04 11.44
N LEU A 312 10.84 -33.10 11.74
CA LEU A 312 10.70 -32.45 13.04
C LEU A 312 9.95 -33.26 14.10
N LYS A 313 9.37 -34.42 13.75
CA LYS A 313 8.50 -35.23 14.62
C LYS A 313 7.30 -34.43 15.19
N ARG A 314 6.64 -33.63 14.35
CA ARG A 314 5.48 -32.78 14.70
C ARG A 314 4.27 -33.07 13.81
N LEU A 315 3.85 -34.33 13.74
CA LEU A 315 2.89 -34.77 12.73
C LEU A 315 1.45 -34.39 13.04
N GLY A 316 1.04 -34.39 14.32
CA GLY A 316 -0.32 -34.12 14.75
C GLY A 316 -0.86 -32.75 14.31
N SER A 317 -0.03 -31.70 14.40
CA SER A 317 -0.44 -30.34 14.01
C SER A 317 -0.68 -30.16 12.50
N VAL A 318 -0.04 -31.01 11.68
CA VAL A 318 -0.10 -30.91 10.22
C VAL A 318 -1.18 -31.80 9.63
N ALA A 319 -1.50 -32.93 10.27
CA ALA A 319 -2.56 -33.83 9.83
C ALA A 319 -3.89 -33.09 9.61
N HIS A 320 -4.29 -32.24 10.56
CA HIS A 320 -5.53 -31.46 10.45
C HIS A 320 -5.56 -30.50 9.25
N ARG A 321 -4.41 -29.88 8.91
CA ARG A 321 -4.31 -29.02 7.72
C ARG A 321 -4.39 -29.84 6.42
N LEU A 322 -3.79 -31.02 6.40
CA LEU A 322 -3.75 -31.90 5.22
C LEU A 322 -5.06 -32.66 4.98
N GLU A 323 -5.86 -32.92 5.99
CA GLU A 323 -7.18 -33.58 5.84
C GLU A 323 -8.13 -32.80 4.92
N ARG A 324 -7.92 -31.49 4.78
CA ARG A 324 -8.73 -30.61 3.93
C ARG A 324 -8.36 -30.73 2.44
N LEU A 325 -7.37 -31.54 2.08
CA LEU A 325 -6.88 -31.74 0.72
C LEU A 325 -7.35 -33.09 0.15
N PRO A 326 -8.52 -33.17 -0.49
CA PRO A 326 -9.04 -34.43 -1.03
C PRO A 326 -8.11 -35.02 -2.10
N GLU A 327 -7.38 -34.20 -2.84
CA GLU A 327 -6.45 -34.63 -3.88
C GLU A 327 -5.15 -35.24 -3.33
N LEU A 328 -4.82 -35.02 -2.04
CA LEU A 328 -3.64 -35.60 -1.42
C LEU A 328 -3.77 -37.13 -1.25
N GLN A 329 -5.00 -37.65 -1.20
CA GLN A 329 -5.28 -39.09 -1.22
C GLN A 329 -4.77 -39.75 -2.50
N ALA A 330 -4.79 -39.04 -3.63
CA ALA A 330 -4.30 -39.56 -4.89
C ALA A 330 -2.78 -39.45 -5.03
N TRP A 331 -2.13 -38.55 -4.29
CA TRP A 331 -0.73 -38.21 -4.53
C TRP A 331 0.29 -39.05 -3.75
N TYR A 332 -0.03 -39.75 -2.64
CA TYR A 332 1.01 -40.54 -1.95
C TYR A 332 0.51 -41.61 -0.94
N GLU A 333 1.16 -42.79 -0.95
CA GLU A 333 1.24 -43.75 0.16
C GLU A 333 1.81 -43.12 1.46
N GLU A 334 2.60 -42.05 1.33
CA GLU A 334 3.06 -41.23 2.46
C GLU A 334 1.94 -40.48 3.20
N ALA A 335 0.82 -40.15 2.53
CA ALA A 335 -0.35 -39.55 3.19
C ALA A 335 -1.05 -40.55 4.12
N GLU A 336 -1.07 -41.83 3.74
CA GLU A 336 -1.52 -42.92 4.59
C GLU A 336 -0.56 -43.13 5.77
N LEU A 337 0.75 -42.98 5.55
CA LEU A 337 1.77 -43.00 6.61
C LEU A 337 1.56 -41.84 7.62
N LEU A 338 1.23 -40.64 7.13
CA LEU A 338 0.92 -39.49 7.98
C LEU A 338 -0.40 -39.65 8.74
N ARG A 339 -1.45 -40.20 8.10
CA ARG A 339 -2.70 -40.58 8.80
C ARG A 339 -2.45 -41.62 9.89
N ARG A 340 -1.64 -42.65 9.60
CA ARG A 340 -1.22 -43.66 10.58
C ARG A 340 -0.40 -43.05 11.72
N CYS A 341 0.49 -42.11 11.43
CA CYS A 341 1.25 -41.40 12.46
C CYS A 341 0.38 -40.46 13.30
N GLY A 342 -0.60 -39.76 12.70
CA GLY A 342 -1.55 -38.92 13.43
C GLY A 342 -2.44 -39.72 14.38
N LEU A 343 -2.93 -40.88 13.92
CA LEU A 343 -3.63 -41.84 14.78
C LEU A 343 -2.72 -42.38 15.90
N ALA A 344 -1.45 -42.68 15.60
CA ALA A 344 -0.50 -43.17 16.60
C ALA A 344 -0.15 -42.09 17.64
N GLU A 345 0.08 -40.83 17.24
CA GLU A 345 0.28 -39.73 18.16
C GLU A 345 -0.97 -39.47 19.00
N ALA A 346 -2.17 -39.46 18.41
CA ALA A 346 -3.42 -39.32 19.15
C ALA A 346 -3.62 -40.43 20.19
N LEU A 347 -3.22 -41.67 19.87
CA LEU A 347 -3.21 -42.79 20.82
C LEU A 347 -2.14 -42.63 21.92
N LEU A 348 -0.98 -42.06 21.60
CA LEU A 348 0.10 -41.81 22.56
C LEU A 348 -0.19 -40.62 23.48
N THR A 349 -0.82 -39.56 22.96
CA THR A 349 -1.27 -38.39 23.73
C THR A 349 -2.61 -38.65 24.42
N GLY A 350 -3.30 -39.74 24.05
CA GLY A 350 -4.51 -40.27 24.68
C GLY A 350 -4.30 -40.86 26.07
N ARG A 351 -3.51 -40.18 26.92
CA ARG A 351 -3.62 -40.30 28.38
C ARG A 351 -4.50 -39.17 28.92
N ARG A 352 -5.75 -39.57 29.18
CA ARG A 352 -6.73 -39.03 30.15
C ARG A 352 -7.42 -37.72 29.77
N SER A 353 -8.53 -37.85 29.03
CA SER A 353 -9.78 -37.18 29.42
C SER A 353 -10.38 -37.85 30.65
#